data_AF-A0A2I0GK37-F1
#
_entry.id   AF-A0A2I0GK37-F1
#
_cell.length_a   1.000
_cell.length_b   1.000
_cell.length_c   1.000
_cell.angle_alpha   90.00
_cell.angle_beta   90.00
_cell.angle_gamma   90.00
#
_symmetry.space_group_name_H-M   'P 1'
#
loop_
_entity.id
_entity.type
_entity.pdbx_description
1 polymer ?
#
loop_
_entity_poly.entity_id
_entity_poly.type
_entity_poly.pdbx_seq_one_letter_code
_entity_poly.pdbx_strand_id
1 'polypeptide(L)'
;MDKNLLQRHRNRRNSPSAVQKSPCSKETEDLPPLDSLSLLTRPTFRVVVLLLGAYLGIGTFSFFLLMDHIEGKKTNGILDALYFCIVTMTTVGYGDLVPSSTLAKVLASLYVFTGMALVGLILSKAADYIVEKQEILLCRAFHFDDKSGPEYKEAEFHKVKYKFLTSMAILLVLIAVGLVFLSSVENLDFADALYCVCSTITTLGYGDESFSTAKGRLFAVFWILSSTICLAQFFFYLAELGSESRQRSLVKWLLGRKITSLDLEEADLDQDKAVRWICLITYMILANVFLMFLSFNSYISFTALRSLCCMS
;
A
#
# COMPACT_ATOMS: atom_id res chain seq x y z
N MET A 1 46.32 -35.25 25.40
CA MET A 1 45.99 -35.92 24.11
C MET A 1 44.71 -36.70 24.38
N ASP A 2 43.59 -36.50 23.71
CA ASP A 2 43.45 -36.42 22.24
C ASP A 2 42.22 -35.57 21.86
N LYS A 3 42.41 -34.62 20.93
CA LYS A 3 41.43 -33.61 20.47
C LYS A 3 40.93 -33.90 19.04
N ASN A 4 40.77 -35.16 18.64
CA ASN A 4 40.63 -35.52 17.23
C ASN A 4 39.41 -36.39 16.84
N LEU A 5 38.23 -36.17 17.45
CA LEU A 5 37.00 -36.85 17.02
C LEU A 5 35.90 -35.97 16.41
N LEU A 6 36.11 -34.65 16.27
CA LEU A 6 35.11 -33.73 15.70
C LEU A 6 35.51 -33.03 14.39
N GLN A 7 36.48 -33.60 13.64
CA GLN A 7 36.97 -32.99 12.39
C GLN A 7 36.78 -33.85 11.14
N ARG A 8 35.96 -34.91 11.20
CA ARG A 8 35.79 -35.87 10.08
C ARG A 8 34.60 -35.62 9.14
N HIS A 9 33.77 -34.60 9.36
CA HIS A 9 32.55 -34.39 8.55
C HIS A 9 32.55 -33.17 7.62
N ARG A 10 33.72 -32.56 7.37
CA ARG A 10 33.85 -31.34 6.55
C ARG A 10 34.68 -31.49 5.26
N ASN A 11 34.78 -32.71 4.72
CA ASN A 11 35.44 -32.93 3.43
C ASN A 11 34.74 -34.00 2.59
N ARG A 12 33.60 -33.64 2.01
CA ARG A 12 33.00 -34.40 0.91
C ARG A 12 32.23 -33.48 -0.04
N ARG A 13 32.97 -32.63 -0.76
CA ARG A 13 32.52 -32.06 -2.04
C ARG A 13 33.61 -32.32 -3.07
N ASN A 14 33.14 -32.82 -4.22
CA ASN A 14 33.80 -32.97 -5.52
C ASN A 14 34.34 -34.37 -5.85
N SER A 15 33.55 -35.13 -6.62
CA SER A 15 33.96 -35.75 -7.88
C SER A 15 32.71 -36.16 -8.70
N PRO A 16 32.78 -36.16 -10.05
CA PRO A 16 31.64 -36.07 -10.94
C PRO A 16 31.14 -37.46 -11.37
N SER A 17 29.82 -37.69 -11.32
CA SER A 17 29.20 -38.86 -11.94
C SER A 17 28.24 -38.42 -13.04
N ALA A 18 28.63 -38.78 -14.26
CA ALA A 18 27.87 -38.66 -15.47
C ALA A 18 26.51 -39.36 -15.34
N VAL A 19 25.44 -38.64 -15.67
CA VAL A 19 24.13 -39.24 -15.99
C VAL A 19 23.89 -39.00 -17.47
N GLN A 20 23.62 -40.13 -18.12
CA GLN A 20 23.39 -40.41 -19.54
C GLN A 20 22.44 -39.40 -20.22
N LYS A 21 22.85 -38.89 -21.40
CA LYS A 21 21.93 -38.27 -22.38
C LYS A 21 21.35 -39.36 -23.28
N SER A 22 20.04 -39.32 -23.51
CA SER A 22 19.34 -39.99 -24.62
C SER A 22 18.32 -39.03 -25.24
N PRO A 23 18.21 -38.92 -26.58
CA PRO A 23 17.38 -37.92 -27.27
C PRO A 23 16.06 -38.50 -27.81
N CYS A 24 14.95 -37.79 -27.60
CA CYS A 24 13.69 -37.90 -28.35
C CYS A 24 12.75 -36.82 -27.79
N SER A 25 11.96 -36.02 -28.49
CA SER A 25 11.66 -35.77 -29.91
C SER A 25 10.93 -34.42 -29.91
N LYS A 26 11.04 -33.67 -31.01
CA LYS A 26 10.32 -32.41 -31.22
C LYS A 26 8.82 -32.68 -31.34
N GLU A 27 8.02 -32.07 -30.49
CA GLU A 27 6.66 -31.62 -30.83
C GLU A 27 6.52 -30.18 -30.35
N THR A 28 6.49 -29.26 -31.32
CA THR A 28 6.14 -27.87 -31.15
C THR A 28 4.63 -27.80 -31.32
N GLU A 29 3.89 -27.85 -30.21
CA GLU A 29 2.52 -27.31 -30.20
C GLU A 29 2.62 -25.80 -29.93
N ASP A 30 2.26 -25.02 -30.95
CA ASP A 30 2.10 -23.57 -30.87
C ASP A 30 0.94 -23.21 -29.92
N LEU A 31 1.23 -23.06 -28.63
CA LEU A 31 0.36 -22.31 -27.72
C LEU A 31 0.53 -20.80 -27.99
N PRO A 32 -0.55 -20.00 -28.01
CA PRO A 32 -0.46 -18.55 -28.19
C PRO A 32 0.37 -17.93 -27.05
N PRO A 33 1.08 -16.81 -27.30
CA PRO A 33 2.03 -16.27 -26.35
C PRO A 33 1.30 -15.83 -25.07
N LEU A 34 1.58 -16.53 -23.97
CA LEU A 34 1.11 -16.27 -22.60
C LEU A 34 1.77 -15.01 -21.99
N ASP A 35 2.08 -14.00 -22.81
CA ASP A 35 2.76 -12.76 -22.39
C ASP A 35 1.77 -11.62 -22.11
N SER A 36 0.57 -11.70 -22.69
CA SER A 36 -0.51 -10.73 -22.42
C SER A 36 -1.14 -10.92 -21.04
N LEU A 37 -1.19 -12.16 -20.54
CA LEU A 37 -1.70 -12.48 -19.21
C LEU A 37 -0.69 -12.15 -18.09
N SER A 38 0.62 -12.28 -18.36
CA SER A 38 1.68 -12.03 -17.37
C SER A 38 1.80 -10.55 -17.01
N LEU A 39 1.55 -9.64 -17.96
CA LEU A 39 1.47 -8.19 -17.76
C LEU A 39 0.37 -7.76 -16.79
N LEU A 40 -0.77 -8.48 -16.78
CA LEU A 40 -1.85 -8.26 -15.81
C LEU A 40 -1.53 -8.87 -14.44
N THR A 41 -0.67 -9.89 -14.40
CA THR A 41 -0.36 -10.65 -13.18
C THR A 41 0.68 -9.94 -12.30
N ARG A 42 1.62 -9.19 -12.89
CA ARG A 42 2.52 -8.29 -12.15
C ARG A 42 2.71 -6.97 -12.90
N PRO A 43 1.74 -6.04 -12.86
CA PRO A 43 1.91 -4.77 -13.55
C PRO A 43 3.13 -4.03 -12.96
N THR A 44 4.04 -3.63 -13.85
CA THR A 44 5.18 -2.77 -13.51
C THR A 44 4.66 -1.35 -13.24
N PHE A 45 5.36 -0.55 -12.43
CA PHE A 45 4.99 0.84 -12.15
C PHE A 45 4.63 1.64 -13.42
N ARG A 46 5.37 1.45 -14.52
CA ARG A 46 5.09 2.06 -15.82
C ARG A 46 3.72 1.67 -16.39
N VAL A 47 3.34 0.39 -16.28
CA VAL A 47 2.06 -0.12 -16.76
C VAL A 47 0.92 0.48 -15.94
N VAL A 48 1.10 0.61 -14.62
CA VAL A 48 0.09 1.22 -13.75
C VAL A 48 -0.14 2.69 -14.10
N VAL A 49 0.93 3.46 -14.36
CA VAL A 49 0.82 4.86 -14.79
C VAL A 49 0.14 4.97 -16.16
N LEU A 50 0.48 4.09 -17.12
CA LEU A 50 -0.18 4.06 -18.43
C LEU A 50 -1.66 3.70 -18.32
N LEU A 51 -2.00 2.73 -17.47
CA LEU A 51 -3.37 2.31 -17.22
C LEU A 51 -4.19 3.43 -16.56
N LEU A 52 -3.59 4.16 -15.61
CA LEU A 52 -4.19 5.35 -15.01
C LEU A 52 -4.45 6.44 -16.06
N GLY A 53 -3.46 6.73 -16.91
CA GLY A 53 -3.61 7.72 -17.99
C GLY A 53 -4.70 7.34 -18.99
N ALA A 54 -4.76 6.06 -19.39
CA ALA A 54 -5.80 5.54 -20.27
C ALA A 54 -7.19 5.63 -19.62
N TYR A 55 -7.31 5.27 -18.35
CA TYR A 55 -8.55 5.38 -17.58
C TYR A 55 -9.06 6.82 -17.49
N LEU A 56 -8.19 7.77 -17.15
CA LEU A 56 -8.53 9.21 -17.15
C LEU A 56 -8.91 9.71 -18.54
N GLY A 57 -8.21 9.27 -19.59
CA GLY A 57 -8.51 9.64 -20.97
C GLY A 57 -9.88 9.13 -21.43
N ILE A 58 -10.19 7.86 -21.18
CA ILE A 58 -11.49 7.24 -21.52
C ILE A 58 -12.61 7.90 -20.72
N GLY A 59 -12.40 8.14 -19.42
CA GLY A 59 -13.35 8.84 -18.57
C GLY A 59 -13.64 10.25 -19.10
N THR A 60 -12.59 11.04 -19.35
CA THR A 60 -12.71 12.41 -19.84
C THR A 60 -13.47 12.44 -21.16
N PHE A 61 -13.15 11.54 -22.10
CA PHE A 61 -13.87 11.44 -23.37
C PHE A 61 -15.35 11.09 -23.16
N SER A 62 -15.65 10.12 -22.28
CA SER A 62 -17.02 9.67 -22.00
C SER A 62 -17.88 10.77 -21.37
N PHE A 63 -17.36 11.48 -20.36
CA PHE A 63 -18.08 12.58 -19.71
C PHE A 63 -18.11 13.86 -20.53
N PHE A 64 -17.14 14.08 -21.43
CA PHE A 64 -17.20 15.16 -22.41
C PHE A 64 -18.39 15.01 -23.35
N LEU A 65 -18.66 13.79 -23.84
CA LEU A 65 -19.84 13.51 -24.66
C LEU A 65 -21.17 13.66 -23.90
N LEU A 66 -21.12 13.52 -22.58
CA LEU A 66 -22.28 13.65 -21.69
C LEU A 66 -22.34 14.98 -20.96
N MET A 67 -21.52 15.95 -21.37
CA MET A 67 -21.41 17.23 -20.69
C MET A 67 -22.74 18.00 -20.69
N ASP A 68 -23.58 17.81 -21.70
CA ASP A 68 -24.94 18.40 -21.76
C ASP A 68 -25.87 17.85 -20.66
N HIS A 69 -25.58 16.65 -20.15
CA HIS A 69 -26.33 15.98 -19.07
C HIS A 69 -25.69 16.12 -17.69
N ILE A 70 -24.68 16.98 -17.56
CA ILE A 70 -24.07 17.35 -16.29
C ILE A 70 -24.57 18.73 -15.91
N GLU A 71 -25.10 18.88 -14.70
CA GLU A 71 -25.51 20.16 -14.12
C GLU A 71 -24.40 20.74 -13.25
N GLY A 72 -24.35 22.07 -13.17
CA GLY A 72 -23.34 22.80 -12.40
C GLY A 72 -22.78 24.01 -13.16
N LYS A 73 -21.87 24.75 -12.52
CA LYS A 73 -21.16 25.87 -13.16
C LYS A 73 -20.13 25.31 -14.15
N LYS A 74 -20.31 25.56 -15.44
CA LYS A 74 -19.40 25.07 -16.50
C LYS A 74 -18.43 26.17 -16.92
N THR A 75 -17.21 25.78 -17.27
CA THR A 75 -16.16 26.67 -17.79
C THR A 75 -15.77 26.27 -19.20
N ASN A 76 -15.18 25.09 -19.38
CA ASN A 76 -14.76 24.54 -20.66
C ASN A 76 -15.07 23.05 -20.67
N GLY A 77 -15.78 22.54 -21.68
CA GLY A 77 -16.27 21.16 -21.67
C GLY A 77 -15.21 20.10 -21.41
N ILE A 78 -14.04 20.19 -22.07
CA ILE A 78 -12.96 19.20 -21.88
C ILE A 78 -12.34 19.31 -20.48
N LEU A 79 -12.10 20.53 -20.01
CA LEU A 79 -11.50 20.77 -18.70
C LEU A 79 -12.43 20.35 -17.57
N ASP A 80 -13.72 20.64 -17.71
CA ASP A 80 -14.75 20.27 -16.74
C ASP A 80 -14.94 18.75 -16.68
N ALA A 81 -14.88 18.06 -17.84
CA ALA A 81 -14.92 16.60 -17.88
C ALA A 81 -13.70 15.98 -17.17
N LEU A 82 -12.50 16.50 -17.44
CA LEU A 82 -11.27 16.02 -16.80
C LEU A 82 -11.28 16.30 -15.30
N TYR A 83 -11.70 17.50 -14.89
CA TYR A 83 -11.87 17.89 -13.50
C TYR A 83 -12.87 16.98 -12.80
N PHE A 84 -14.05 16.73 -13.40
CA PHE A 84 -15.05 15.80 -12.87
C PHE A 84 -14.48 14.38 -12.71
N CYS A 85 -13.75 13.88 -13.70
CA CYS A 85 -13.08 12.57 -13.63
C CYS A 85 -12.09 12.47 -12.47
N ILE A 86 -11.31 13.52 -12.23
CA ILE A 86 -10.30 13.54 -11.16
C ILE A 86 -10.98 13.62 -9.81
N VAL A 87 -11.92 14.57 -9.61
CA VAL A 87 -12.67 14.74 -8.36
C VAL A 87 -13.42 13.46 -7.99
N THR A 88 -13.98 12.76 -8.99
CA THR A 88 -14.70 11.50 -8.79
C THR A 88 -13.75 10.33 -8.49
N MET A 89 -12.66 10.17 -9.25
CA MET A 89 -11.70 9.07 -9.05
C MET A 89 -10.92 9.20 -7.73
N THR A 90 -10.58 10.43 -7.34
CA THR A 90 -9.89 10.72 -6.07
C THR A 90 -10.82 10.75 -4.87
N THR A 91 -12.10 10.41 -5.06
CA THR A 91 -13.16 10.38 -4.04
C THR A 91 -13.34 11.69 -3.28
N VAL A 92 -12.91 12.82 -3.84
CA VAL A 92 -13.15 14.14 -3.23
C VAL A 92 -14.62 14.50 -3.36
N GLY A 93 -15.17 14.41 -4.57
CA GLY A 93 -16.62 14.48 -4.78
C GLY A 93 -17.34 15.76 -4.35
N TYR A 94 -16.83 16.96 -4.69
CA TYR A 94 -17.46 18.24 -4.32
C TYR A 94 -18.96 18.36 -4.68
N GLY A 95 -19.44 17.67 -5.72
CA GLY A 95 -20.82 17.81 -6.15
C GLY A 95 -21.14 19.17 -6.80
N ASP A 96 -20.13 19.93 -7.19
CA ASP A 96 -20.24 21.16 -7.98
C ASP A 96 -20.60 20.89 -9.45
N LEU A 97 -20.21 19.71 -9.94
CA LEU A 97 -20.65 19.11 -11.19
C LEU A 97 -21.31 17.75 -10.90
N VAL A 98 -22.59 17.62 -11.25
CA VAL A 98 -23.37 16.42 -10.96
C VAL A 98 -24.09 15.88 -12.20
N PRO A 99 -24.04 14.57 -12.47
CA PRO A 99 -24.78 13.97 -13.57
C PRO A 99 -26.29 14.02 -13.26
N SER A 100 -27.09 14.65 -14.12
CA SER A 100 -28.55 14.74 -13.92
C SER A 100 -29.31 13.61 -14.61
N SER A 101 -28.84 13.19 -15.80
CA SER A 101 -29.43 12.09 -16.59
C SER A 101 -29.18 10.70 -15.98
N THR A 102 -30.15 9.80 -16.14
CA THR A 102 -30.04 8.39 -15.73
C THR A 102 -28.81 7.71 -16.34
N LEU A 103 -28.52 7.97 -17.62
CA LEU A 103 -27.37 7.37 -18.30
C LEU A 103 -26.04 7.89 -17.72
N ALA A 104 -25.95 9.21 -17.48
CA ALA A 104 -24.76 9.82 -16.89
C ALA A 104 -24.52 9.32 -15.45
N LYS A 105 -25.58 9.11 -14.66
CA LYS A 105 -25.50 8.53 -13.31
C LYS A 105 -25.00 7.08 -13.34
N VAL A 106 -25.53 6.24 -14.24
CA VAL A 106 -25.07 4.83 -14.37
C VAL A 106 -23.59 4.77 -14.76
N LEU A 107 -23.18 5.59 -15.73
CA LEU A 107 -21.77 5.67 -16.15
C LEU A 107 -20.86 6.21 -15.05
N ALA A 108 -21.28 7.24 -14.32
CA ALA A 108 -20.56 7.73 -13.14
C ALA A 108 -20.38 6.64 -12.08
N SER A 109 -21.43 5.86 -11.78
CA SER A 109 -21.33 4.74 -10.84
C SER A 109 -20.31 3.69 -11.28
N LEU A 110 -20.34 3.27 -12.55
CA LEU A 110 -19.36 2.31 -13.10
C LEU A 110 -17.93 2.87 -13.07
N TYR A 111 -17.79 4.16 -13.36
CA TYR A 111 -16.51 4.86 -13.32
C TYR A 111 -15.94 4.87 -11.89
N VAL A 112 -16.74 5.17 -10.87
CA VAL A 112 -16.29 5.17 -9.46
C VAL A 112 -15.76 3.79 -9.05
N PHE A 113 -16.49 2.71 -9.33
CA PHE A 113 -16.05 1.35 -8.96
C PHE A 113 -14.71 0.97 -9.61
N THR A 114 -14.56 1.27 -10.89
CA THR A 114 -13.33 0.99 -11.63
C THR A 114 -12.17 1.86 -11.16
N GLY A 115 -12.42 3.13 -10.81
CA GLY A 115 -11.44 4.06 -10.25
C GLY A 115 -10.91 3.60 -8.89
N MET A 116 -11.80 3.18 -7.99
CA MET A 116 -11.43 2.64 -6.68
C MET A 116 -10.54 1.40 -6.78
N ALA A 117 -10.87 0.47 -7.68
CA ALA A 117 -10.05 -0.71 -7.93
C ALA A 117 -8.63 -0.32 -8.42
N LEU A 118 -8.55 0.67 -9.32
CA LEU A 118 -7.29 1.15 -9.88
C LEU A 118 -6.42 1.85 -8.83
N VAL A 119 -7.00 2.70 -7.97
CA VAL A 119 -6.31 3.31 -6.81
C VAL A 119 -5.79 2.22 -5.86
N GLY A 120 -6.59 1.18 -5.59
CA GLY A 120 -6.16 0.03 -4.81
C GLY A 120 -4.97 -0.70 -5.42
N LEU A 121 -4.95 -0.91 -6.74
CA LEU A 121 -3.81 -1.51 -7.44
C LEU A 121 -2.54 -0.66 -7.35
N ILE A 122 -2.66 0.67 -7.46
CA ILE A 122 -1.53 1.60 -7.27
C ILE A 122 -0.96 1.45 -5.85
N LEU A 123 -1.83 1.43 -4.84
CA LEU A 123 -1.43 1.32 -3.45
C LEU A 123 -0.78 -0.04 -3.14
N SER A 124 -1.35 -1.14 -3.64
CA SER A 124 -0.77 -2.48 -3.49
C SER A 124 0.60 -2.58 -4.14
N LYS A 125 0.80 -1.94 -5.29
CA LYS A 125 2.12 -1.93 -5.96
C LYS A 125 3.14 -1.07 -5.24
N ALA A 126 2.69 0.04 -4.64
CA ALA A 126 3.54 0.83 -3.75
C ALA A 126 3.94 -0.01 -2.51
N ALA A 127 3.02 -0.79 -1.95
CA ALA A 127 3.30 -1.70 -0.84
C ALA A 127 4.26 -2.82 -1.23
N ASP A 128 4.04 -3.51 -2.34
CA ASP A 128 4.92 -4.57 -2.86
C ASP A 128 6.35 -4.06 -3.07
N TYR A 129 6.50 -2.86 -3.66
CA TYR A 129 7.80 -2.23 -3.86
C TYR A 129 8.53 -1.98 -2.54
N ILE A 130 7.78 -1.69 -1.47
CA ILE A 130 8.33 -1.42 -0.14
C ILE A 130 8.71 -2.74 0.56
N VAL A 131 7.85 -3.75 0.48
CA VAL A 131 8.12 -5.10 0.99
C VAL A 131 9.36 -5.70 0.31
N GLU A 132 9.46 -5.61 -1.02
CA GLU A 132 10.61 -6.13 -1.77
C GLU A 132 11.92 -5.44 -1.37
N LYS A 133 11.88 -4.13 -1.08
CA LYS A 133 13.04 -3.41 -0.52
C LYS A 133 13.39 -3.86 0.90
N GLN A 134 12.38 -4.15 1.73
CA GLN A 134 12.59 -4.66 3.08
C GLN A 134 13.15 -6.10 3.07
N GLU A 135 12.67 -6.97 2.18
CA GLU A 135 13.15 -8.35 2.03
C GLU A 135 14.61 -8.43 1.56
N ILE A 136 15.03 -7.59 0.62
CA ILE A 136 16.44 -7.55 0.17
C ILE A 136 17.37 -7.10 1.31
N LEU A 137 16.92 -6.16 2.14
CA LEU A 137 17.66 -5.70 3.32
C LEU A 137 17.68 -6.76 4.42
N LEU A 138 16.58 -7.49 4.61
CA LEU A 138 16.46 -8.60 5.56
C LEU A 138 17.33 -9.79 5.14
N CYS A 139 17.31 -10.19 3.86
CA CYS A 139 18.16 -11.25 3.30
C CYS A 139 19.64 -10.90 3.40
N ARG A 140 20.04 -9.65 3.13
CA ARG A 140 21.41 -9.19 3.40
C ARG A 140 21.74 -9.27 4.89
N ALA A 141 20.84 -8.85 5.78
CA ALA A 141 21.06 -8.92 7.22
C ALA A 141 21.17 -10.37 7.74
N PHE A 142 20.41 -11.32 7.19
CA PHE A 142 20.49 -12.74 7.55
C PHE A 142 21.72 -13.48 6.99
N HIS A 143 22.26 -13.06 5.84
CA HIS A 143 23.53 -13.60 5.33
C HIS A 143 24.76 -12.99 6.03
N PHE A 144 24.64 -11.79 6.61
CA PHE A 144 25.65 -11.22 7.49
C PHE A 144 25.45 -11.72 8.92
N ASP A 145 25.89 -12.95 9.16
CA ASP A 145 26.11 -13.48 10.49
C ASP A 145 27.14 -12.61 11.25
N ASP A 146 26.79 -12.27 12.48
CA ASP A 146 27.64 -11.76 13.58
C ASP A 146 28.33 -10.37 13.50
N LYS A 147 28.01 -9.48 12.54
CA LYS A 147 28.58 -8.11 12.53
C LYS A 147 27.61 -6.94 12.37
N SER A 148 26.32 -7.18 12.22
CA SER A 148 25.32 -6.11 12.14
C SER A 148 24.93 -5.63 13.55
N GLY A 149 25.74 -4.72 14.10
CA GLY A 149 25.51 -4.11 15.41
C GLY A 149 24.21 -3.29 15.52
N PRO A 150 23.89 -2.76 16.72
CA PRO A 150 22.72 -1.89 16.95
C PRO A 150 22.64 -0.72 15.96
N GLU A 151 23.79 -0.30 15.44
CA GLU A 151 23.98 0.73 14.43
C GLU A 151 23.18 0.50 13.13
N TYR A 152 23.05 -0.73 12.64
CA TYR A 152 22.24 -1.02 11.43
C TYR A 152 20.73 -0.89 11.67
N LYS A 153 20.25 -1.35 12.84
CA LYS A 153 18.84 -1.24 13.23
C LYS A 153 18.45 0.21 13.52
N GLU A 154 19.39 1.01 13.99
CA GLU A 154 19.24 2.44 14.23
C GLU A 154 19.19 3.23 12.90
N ALA A 155 20.03 2.87 11.93
CA ALA A 155 20.01 3.42 10.58
C ALA A 155 18.70 3.16 9.84
N GLU A 156 18.15 1.93 9.87
CA GLU A 156 16.84 1.61 9.26
C GLU A 156 15.67 2.35 9.95
N PHE A 157 15.70 2.50 11.28
CA PHE A 157 14.69 3.29 11.98
C PHE A 157 14.73 4.77 11.60
N HIS A 158 15.92 5.35 11.53
CA HIS A 158 16.12 6.73 11.07
C HIS A 158 15.70 6.88 9.60
N LYS A 159 15.81 5.80 8.81
CA LYS A 159 15.39 5.76 7.42
C LYS A 159 13.88 5.91 7.25
N VAL A 160 13.09 5.13 8.00
CA VAL A 160 11.62 5.22 7.95
C VAL A 160 11.15 6.56 8.52
N LYS A 161 11.78 7.04 9.61
CA LYS A 161 11.51 8.36 10.17
C LYS A 161 11.73 9.51 9.19
N TYR A 162 12.84 9.53 8.45
CA TYR A 162 13.05 10.60 7.47
C TYR A 162 12.03 10.51 6.34
N LYS A 163 11.67 9.32 5.86
CA LYS A 163 10.66 9.17 4.79
C LYS A 163 9.31 9.73 5.23
N PHE A 164 8.88 9.38 6.44
CA PHE A 164 7.69 9.94 7.06
C PHE A 164 7.78 11.47 7.19
N LEU A 165 8.89 12.00 7.71
CA LEU A 165 9.09 13.44 7.86
C LEU A 165 9.08 14.17 6.51
N THR A 166 9.71 13.59 5.47
CA THR A 166 9.68 14.14 4.12
C THR A 166 8.28 14.13 3.51
N SER A 167 7.50 13.06 3.69
CA SER A 167 6.11 12.99 3.23
C SER A 167 5.24 14.02 3.94
N MET A 168 5.39 14.18 5.26
CA MET A 168 4.69 15.20 6.04
C MET A 168 5.07 16.62 5.58
N ALA A 169 6.35 16.89 5.31
CA ALA A 169 6.79 18.18 4.80
C ALA A 169 6.20 18.50 3.42
N ILE A 170 6.18 17.53 2.50
CA ILE A 170 5.56 17.70 1.17
C ILE A 170 4.05 17.98 1.30
N LEU A 171 3.35 17.29 2.20
CA LEU A 171 1.93 17.51 2.44
C LEU A 171 1.66 18.94 2.94
N LEU A 172 2.48 19.44 3.87
CA LEU A 172 2.38 20.82 4.37
C LEU A 172 2.65 21.86 3.26
N VAL A 173 3.60 21.59 2.37
CA VAL A 173 3.85 22.44 1.19
C VAL A 173 2.64 22.44 0.27
N LEU A 174 2.02 21.29 0.00
CA LEU A 174 0.81 21.22 -0.84
C LEU A 174 -0.38 21.96 -0.23
N ILE A 175 -0.54 21.90 1.10
CA ILE A 175 -1.53 22.71 1.83
C ILE A 175 -1.25 24.19 1.63
N ALA A 176 -0.02 24.64 1.85
CA ALA A 176 0.35 26.05 1.69
C ALA A 176 0.16 26.55 0.25
N VAL A 177 0.54 25.75 -0.75
CA VAL A 177 0.35 26.07 -2.18
C VAL A 177 -1.14 26.19 -2.50
N GLY A 178 -1.96 25.24 -2.04
CA GLY A 178 -3.41 25.29 -2.24
C GLY A 178 -4.04 26.55 -1.63
N LEU A 179 -3.63 26.89 -0.41
CA LEU A 179 -4.14 28.05 0.32
C LEU A 179 -3.82 29.36 -0.40
N VAL A 180 -2.55 29.55 -0.77
CA VAL A 180 -2.13 30.75 -1.52
C VAL A 180 -2.86 30.85 -2.86
N PHE A 181 -3.04 29.73 -3.55
CA PHE A 181 -3.73 29.69 -4.83
C PHE A 181 -5.22 30.05 -4.70
N LEU A 182 -5.94 29.44 -3.76
CA LEU A 182 -7.38 29.67 -3.55
C LEU A 182 -7.67 31.11 -3.11
N SER A 183 -6.87 31.67 -2.20
CA SER A 183 -7.02 33.07 -1.81
C SER A 183 -6.67 34.07 -2.92
N SER A 184 -5.70 33.75 -3.79
CA SER A 184 -5.27 34.68 -4.85
C SER A 184 -6.10 34.60 -6.13
N VAL A 185 -6.57 33.40 -6.50
CA VAL A 185 -7.22 33.13 -7.79
C VAL A 185 -8.74 33.02 -7.67
N GLU A 186 -9.22 32.31 -6.65
CA GLU A 186 -10.66 32.13 -6.40
C GLU A 186 -11.21 33.24 -5.47
N ASN A 187 -10.34 34.10 -4.92
CA ASN A 187 -10.70 35.20 -3.99
C ASN A 187 -11.46 34.74 -2.74
N LEU A 188 -11.18 33.52 -2.27
CA LEU A 188 -11.74 33.01 -1.02
C LEU A 188 -11.08 33.66 0.19
N ASP A 189 -11.85 33.87 1.26
CA ASP A 189 -11.30 34.27 2.55
C ASP A 189 -10.31 33.22 3.05
N PHE A 190 -9.38 33.62 3.93
CA PHE A 190 -8.36 32.72 4.45
C PHE A 190 -8.96 31.48 5.13
N ALA A 191 -10.04 31.66 5.91
CA ALA A 191 -10.68 30.55 6.62
C ALA A 191 -11.33 29.55 5.64
N ASP A 192 -12.07 30.07 4.66
CA ASP A 192 -12.77 29.26 3.66
C ASP A 192 -11.78 28.55 2.72
N ALA A 193 -10.70 29.24 2.34
CA ALA A 193 -9.61 28.66 1.56
C ALA A 193 -8.91 27.53 2.33
N LEU A 194 -8.57 27.72 3.60
CA LEU A 194 -7.94 26.68 4.43
C LEU A 194 -8.88 25.49 4.61
N TYR A 195 -10.16 25.74 4.85
CA TYR A 195 -11.17 24.72 5.00
C TYR A 195 -11.35 23.92 3.70
N CYS A 196 -11.43 24.58 2.55
CA CYS A 196 -11.49 23.94 1.23
C CYS A 196 -10.24 23.09 0.97
N VAL A 197 -9.05 23.61 1.28
CA VAL A 197 -7.79 22.86 1.11
C VAL A 197 -7.79 21.59 1.94
N CYS A 198 -8.10 21.70 3.23
CA CYS A 198 -8.15 20.56 4.14
C CYS A 198 -9.16 19.53 3.67
N SER A 199 -10.40 19.94 3.39
CA SER A 199 -11.48 19.03 2.95
C SER A 199 -11.14 18.34 1.62
N THR A 200 -10.42 19.01 0.73
CA THR A 200 -9.98 18.45 -0.55
C THR A 200 -8.88 17.41 -0.37
N ILE A 201 -7.82 17.77 0.36
CA ILE A 201 -6.66 16.89 0.54
C ILE A 201 -7.09 15.62 1.26
N THR A 202 -7.94 15.74 2.29
CA THR A 202 -8.49 14.59 3.04
C THR A 202 -9.62 13.86 2.32
N THR A 203 -9.91 14.21 1.06
CA THR A 203 -10.97 13.61 0.24
C THR A 203 -12.35 13.61 0.92
N LEU A 204 -12.66 14.65 1.71
CA LEU A 204 -13.99 14.88 2.29
C LEU A 204 -14.89 15.60 1.28
N GLY A 205 -14.36 16.68 0.67
CA GLY A 205 -15.00 17.44 -0.40
C GLY A 205 -16.47 17.81 -0.16
N TYR A 206 -16.77 18.57 0.90
CA TYR A 206 -18.14 18.97 1.25
C TYR A 206 -18.89 19.72 0.14
N GLY A 207 -18.17 20.45 -0.72
CA GLY A 207 -18.75 21.06 -1.92
C GLY A 207 -19.31 22.46 -1.75
N ASP A 208 -19.31 22.98 -0.53
CA ASP A 208 -19.62 24.37 -0.19
C ASP A 208 -18.66 25.35 -0.88
N GLU A 209 -17.36 25.06 -0.85
CA GLU A 209 -16.33 25.79 -1.59
C GLU A 209 -15.64 24.88 -2.61
N SER A 210 -15.53 25.36 -3.87
CA SER A 210 -14.98 24.58 -4.98
C SER A 210 -14.39 25.46 -6.08
N PHE A 211 -13.62 24.84 -6.99
CA PHE A 211 -12.93 25.52 -8.09
C PHE A 211 -13.91 25.96 -9.18
N SER A 212 -14.33 27.23 -9.11
CA SER A 212 -15.31 27.79 -10.03
C SER A 212 -14.67 28.42 -11.26
N THR A 213 -13.44 28.92 -11.17
CA THR A 213 -12.76 29.55 -12.32
C THR A 213 -12.11 28.52 -13.24
N ALA A 214 -11.97 28.85 -14.53
CA ALA A 214 -11.25 28.00 -15.49
C ALA A 214 -9.79 27.77 -15.08
N LYS A 215 -9.13 28.79 -14.50
CA LYS A 215 -7.77 28.67 -13.98
C LYS A 215 -7.72 27.77 -12.75
N GLY A 216 -8.70 27.88 -11.86
CA GLY A 216 -8.83 27.03 -10.69
C GLY A 216 -9.03 25.57 -11.05
N ARG A 217 -9.89 25.26 -12.02
CA ARG A 217 -10.09 23.88 -12.50
C ARG A 217 -8.82 23.29 -13.09
N LEU A 218 -8.06 24.07 -13.87
CA LEU A 218 -6.78 23.63 -14.40
C LEU A 218 -5.77 23.33 -13.30
N PHE A 219 -5.70 24.17 -12.27
CA PHE A 219 -4.87 23.92 -11.10
C PHE A 219 -5.32 22.66 -10.34
N ALA A 220 -6.63 22.53 -10.09
CA ALA A 220 -7.23 21.44 -9.35
C ALA A 220 -6.93 20.06 -9.97
N VAL A 221 -6.95 19.96 -11.30
CA VAL A 221 -6.60 18.73 -12.04
C VAL A 221 -5.25 18.16 -11.56
N PHE A 222 -4.20 18.98 -11.52
CA PHE A 222 -2.88 18.50 -11.10
C PHE A 222 -2.74 18.45 -9.58
N TRP A 223 -3.26 19.47 -8.90
CA TRP A 223 -3.08 19.64 -7.47
C TRP A 223 -3.82 18.58 -6.66
N ILE A 224 -5.07 18.24 -7.01
CA ILE A 224 -5.86 17.21 -6.32
C ILE A 224 -5.21 15.83 -6.51
N LEU A 225 -4.79 15.48 -7.74
CA LEU A 225 -4.10 14.21 -7.99
C LEU A 225 -2.79 14.11 -7.18
N SER A 226 -1.96 15.16 -7.19
CA SER A 226 -0.70 15.15 -6.43
C SER A 226 -0.93 15.07 -4.92
N SER A 227 -1.93 15.77 -4.41
CA SER A 227 -2.23 15.84 -2.98
C SER A 227 -2.80 14.54 -2.44
N THR A 228 -3.70 13.90 -3.19
CA THR A 228 -4.26 12.59 -2.80
C THR A 228 -3.21 11.48 -2.81
N ILE A 229 -2.30 11.48 -3.79
CA ILE A 229 -1.15 10.56 -3.79
C ILE A 229 -0.25 10.81 -2.57
N CYS A 230 0.06 12.08 -2.27
CA CYS A 230 0.88 12.44 -1.12
C CYS A 230 0.22 12.04 0.21
N LEU A 231 -1.10 12.21 0.33
CA LEU A 231 -1.85 11.80 1.52
C LEU A 231 -1.85 10.27 1.69
N ALA A 232 -2.05 9.52 0.60
CA ALA A 232 -1.97 8.06 0.63
C ALA A 232 -0.57 7.59 1.07
N GLN A 233 0.49 8.24 0.61
CA GLN A 233 1.86 7.97 1.06
C GLN A 233 2.07 8.30 2.54
N PHE A 234 1.51 9.42 3.01
CA PHE A 234 1.58 9.79 4.42
C PHE A 234 0.95 8.71 5.32
N PHE A 235 -0.27 8.26 4.99
CA PHE A 235 -0.92 7.18 5.73
C PHE A 235 -0.17 5.86 5.64
N PHE A 236 0.42 5.56 4.48
CA PHE A 236 1.27 4.39 4.31
C PHE A 236 2.47 4.43 5.26
N TYR A 237 3.22 5.54 5.31
CA TYR A 237 4.37 5.67 6.21
C TYR A 237 3.98 5.73 7.68
N LEU A 238 2.81 6.30 8.00
CA LEU A 238 2.25 6.27 9.35
C LEU A 238 1.94 4.82 9.78
N ALA A 239 1.36 4.02 8.88
CA ALA A 239 1.11 2.60 9.12
C ALA A 239 2.42 1.80 9.25
N GLU A 240 3.46 2.12 8.46
CA GLU A 240 4.78 1.51 8.56
C GLU A 240 5.44 1.80 9.92
N LEU A 241 5.41 3.05 10.40
CA LEU A 241 5.90 3.43 11.73
C LEU A 241 5.15 2.72 12.88
N GLY A 242 3.83 2.59 12.75
CA GLY A 242 3.00 1.87 13.71
C GLY A 242 3.28 0.36 13.70
N SER A 243 3.42 -0.23 12.53
CA SER A 243 3.72 -1.65 12.33
C SER A 243 5.10 -2.03 12.88
N GLU A 244 6.12 -1.23 12.61
CA GLU A 244 7.48 -1.46 13.13
C GLU A 244 7.51 -1.54 14.66
N SER A 245 6.78 -0.65 15.33
CA SER A 245 6.72 -0.61 16.79
C SER A 245 6.13 -1.89 17.38
N ARG A 246 5.11 -2.45 16.71
CA ARG A 246 4.48 -3.72 17.09
C ARG A 246 5.39 -4.92 16.78
N GLN A 247 6.03 -4.94 15.61
CA GLN A 247 6.95 -6.01 15.21
C GLN A 247 8.19 -6.06 16.10
N ARG A 248 8.80 -4.93 16.46
CA ARG A 248 9.96 -4.88 17.36
C ARG A 248 9.63 -5.37 18.76
N SER A 249 8.44 -5.08 19.26
CA SER A 249 7.97 -5.54 20.58
C SER A 249 7.76 -7.05 20.60
N LEU A 250 7.19 -7.61 19.53
CA LEU A 250 7.06 -9.06 19.36
C LEU A 250 8.43 -9.75 19.24
N VAL A 251 9.35 -9.22 18.43
CA VAL A 251 10.69 -9.80 18.27
C VAL A 251 11.50 -9.74 19.56
N LYS A 252 11.45 -8.64 20.32
CA LYS A 252 12.10 -8.56 21.64
C LYS A 252 11.50 -9.55 22.64
N TRP A 253 10.18 -9.73 22.63
CA TRP A 253 9.51 -10.72 23.46
C TRP A 253 9.92 -12.15 23.09
N LEU A 254 10.00 -12.45 21.79
CA LEU A 254 10.43 -13.77 21.28
C LEU A 254 11.91 -14.05 21.61
N LEU A 255 12.79 -13.06 21.47
CA LEU A 255 14.22 -13.19 21.80
C LEU A 255 14.47 -13.30 23.32
N GLY A 256 13.60 -12.71 24.14
CA GLY A 256 13.66 -12.83 25.59
C GLY A 256 13.07 -14.14 26.13
N ARG A 257 12.32 -14.88 25.32
CA ARG A 257 11.73 -16.16 25.70
C ARG A 257 12.79 -17.27 25.56
N LYS A 258 13.02 -18.03 26.63
CA LYS A 258 13.79 -19.28 26.55
C LYS A 258 12.99 -20.27 25.73
N ILE A 259 13.51 -20.70 24.59
CA ILE A 259 12.92 -21.77 23.77
C ILE A 259 12.98 -23.05 24.61
N THR A 260 11.81 -23.63 24.88
CA THR A 260 11.71 -24.89 25.63
C THR A 260 11.78 -26.05 24.63
N SER A 261 12.23 -27.23 25.06
CA SER A 261 12.27 -28.42 24.18
C SER A 261 10.90 -28.78 23.60
N LEU A 262 9.82 -28.46 24.32
CA LEU A 262 8.44 -28.64 23.85
C LEU A 262 8.10 -27.71 22.66
N ASP A 263 8.61 -26.47 22.66
CA ASP A 263 8.41 -25.53 21.55
C ASP A 263 9.13 -26.00 20.26
N LEU A 264 10.23 -26.75 20.41
CA LEU A 264 10.97 -27.37 19.30
C LEU A 264 10.24 -28.59 18.73
N GLU A 265 9.66 -29.41 19.60
CA GLU A 265 8.90 -30.61 19.21
C GLU A 265 7.59 -30.23 18.52
N GLU A 266 6.92 -29.15 18.94
CA GLU A 266 5.73 -28.63 18.27
C GLU A 266 6.02 -27.87 16.97
N ALA A 267 7.24 -27.34 16.81
CA ALA A 267 7.68 -26.67 15.58
C ALA A 267 8.20 -27.66 14.50
N ASP A 268 8.44 -28.92 14.86
CA ASP A 268 8.82 -30.03 13.97
C ASP A 268 7.56 -30.59 13.27
N LEU A 269 7.07 -29.86 12.27
CA LEU A 269 5.86 -30.21 11.52
C LEU A 269 6.03 -31.48 10.67
N ASP A 270 7.26 -31.81 10.28
CA ASP A 270 7.62 -32.95 9.43
C ASP A 270 8.17 -34.16 10.19
N GLN A 271 8.28 -34.06 11.52
CA GLN A 271 8.74 -35.13 12.44
C GLN A 271 10.10 -35.72 12.07
N ASP A 272 10.98 -34.92 11.45
CA ASP A 272 12.30 -35.37 11.03
C ASP A 272 13.37 -35.13 12.11
N LYS A 273 12.96 -34.61 13.28
CA LYS A 273 13.81 -34.21 14.41
C LYS A 273 14.78 -33.09 14.08
N ALA A 274 14.58 -32.38 12.96
CA ALA A 274 15.43 -31.30 12.49
C ALA A 274 14.61 -30.04 12.19
N VAL A 275 14.42 -29.21 13.21
CA VAL A 275 13.64 -27.97 13.05
C VAL A 275 14.41 -26.93 12.25
N ARG A 276 13.93 -26.61 11.04
CA ARG A 276 14.44 -25.48 10.25
C ARG A 276 14.00 -24.16 10.88
N TRP A 277 14.88 -23.16 10.89
CA TRP A 277 14.61 -21.83 11.48
C TRP A 277 13.30 -21.19 11.01
N ILE A 278 12.91 -21.42 9.74
CA ILE A 278 11.66 -20.91 9.17
C ILE A 278 10.44 -21.58 9.82
N CYS A 279 10.47 -22.89 10.08
CA CYS A 279 9.37 -23.60 10.73
C CYS A 279 9.17 -23.11 12.17
N LEU A 280 10.28 -22.94 12.92
CA LEU A 280 10.24 -22.43 14.29
C LEU A 280 9.67 -21.01 14.38
N ILE A 281 10.10 -20.10 13.48
CA ILE A 281 9.59 -18.72 13.42
C ILE A 281 8.10 -18.72 13.05
N THR A 282 7.69 -19.56 12.10
CA THR A 282 6.29 -19.68 11.68
C THR A 282 5.40 -20.17 12.82
N TYR A 283 5.82 -21.20 13.54
CA TYR A 283 5.14 -21.70 14.74
C TYR A 283 5.03 -20.63 15.83
N MET A 284 6.13 -19.93 16.14
CA MET A 284 6.14 -18.87 17.16
C MET A 284 5.22 -17.70 16.82
N ILE A 285 5.13 -17.33 15.54
CA ILE A 285 4.20 -16.30 15.06
C ILE A 285 2.76 -16.79 15.18
N LEU A 286 2.46 -18.02 14.75
CA LEU A 286 1.12 -18.60 14.84
C LEU A 286 0.65 -18.74 16.29
N ALA A 287 1.50 -19.23 17.19
CA ALA A 287 1.20 -19.35 18.61
C ALA A 287 0.90 -17.98 19.26
N ASN A 288 1.64 -16.93 18.86
CA ASN A 288 1.43 -15.58 19.38
C ASN A 288 0.18 -14.91 18.78
N VAL A 289 -0.09 -15.08 17.50
CA VAL A 289 -1.33 -14.62 16.85
C VAL A 289 -2.55 -15.30 17.47
N PHE A 290 -2.46 -16.61 17.75
CA PHE A 290 -3.50 -17.39 18.41
C PHE A 290 -3.74 -16.90 19.86
N LEU A 291 -2.68 -16.68 20.64
CA LEU A 291 -2.76 -16.08 21.97
C LEU A 291 -3.34 -14.66 21.95
N MET A 292 -3.00 -13.86 20.95
CA MET A 292 -3.52 -12.51 20.78
C MET A 292 -5.01 -12.54 20.41
N PHE A 293 -5.44 -13.49 19.58
CA PHE A 293 -6.85 -13.74 19.28
C PHE A 293 -7.64 -14.17 20.53
N LEU A 294 -7.08 -15.06 21.35
CA LEU A 294 -7.69 -15.46 22.62
C LEU A 294 -7.78 -14.29 23.61
N SER A 295 -6.73 -13.46 23.69
CA SER A 295 -6.72 -12.27 24.54
C SER A 295 -7.73 -11.21 24.09
N PHE A 296 -7.89 -11.02 22.77
CA PHE A 296 -8.87 -10.10 22.19
C PHE A 296 -10.32 -10.59 22.43
N ASN A 297 -10.56 -11.89 22.32
CA ASN A 297 -11.86 -12.50 22.59
C ASN A 297 -12.21 -12.42 24.09
N SER A 298 -11.23 -12.62 24.98
CA SER A 298 -11.39 -12.37 26.42
C SER A 298 -11.65 -10.89 26.73
N TYR A 299 -11.02 -9.94 26.03
CA TYR A 299 -11.25 -8.50 26.22
C TYR A 299 -12.67 -8.08 25.79
N ILE A 300 -13.15 -8.55 24.63
CA ILE A 300 -14.52 -8.30 24.18
C ILE A 300 -15.53 -8.89 25.17
N SER A 301 -15.29 -10.13 25.64
CA SER A 301 -16.17 -10.78 26.63
C SER A 301 -16.18 -10.05 27.98
N PHE A 302 -15.05 -9.50 28.43
CA PHE A 302 -14.96 -8.72 29.67
C PHE A 302 -15.64 -7.35 29.56
N THR A 303 -15.53 -6.69 28.40
CA THR A 303 -16.16 -5.38 28.17
C THR A 303 -17.68 -5.53 28.02
N ALA A 304 -18.15 -6.59 27.36
CA ALA A 304 -19.56 -6.95 27.25
C ALA A 304 -20.18 -7.34 28.62
N LEU A 305 -19.45 -8.08 29.47
CA LEU A 305 -19.91 -8.36 30.84
C LEU A 305 -19.98 -7.09 31.70
N ARG A 306 -19.05 -6.15 31.52
CA ARG A 306 -19.03 -4.90 32.30
C ARG A 306 -20.16 -3.94 31.90
N SER A 307 -20.54 -3.89 30.61
CA SER A 307 -21.71 -3.13 30.16
C SER A 307 -23.04 -3.73 30.64
N LEU A 308 -23.13 -5.06 30.77
CA LEU A 308 -24.30 -5.74 31.33
C LEU A 308 -24.43 -5.56 32.84
N CYS A 309 -23.33 -5.37 33.57
CA CYS A 309 -23.34 -5.18 35.01
C CYS A 309 -23.62 -3.73 35.46
N CYS A 310 -23.48 -2.74 34.57
CA CYS A 310 -23.83 -1.32 34.84
C CYS A 310 -25.27 -0.93 34.44
N MET A 311 -26.06 -1.84 33.87
CA MET A 311 -27.47 -1.62 33.51
C MET A 311 -28.47 -2.31 34.47
N SER A 312 -28.01 -2.74 35.65
CA SER A 312 -28.87 -3.26 36.72
C SER A 312 -28.69 -2.48 38.02
#